data_AF-A0A2E6VP38-F1
#
_entry.id   AF-A0A2E6VP38-F1
#
_cell.length_a   1.000
_cell.length_b   1.000
_cell.length_c   1.000
_cell.angle_alpha   90.00
_cell.angle_beta   90.00
_cell.angle_gamma   90.00
#
_symmetry.space_group_name_H-M   'P 1'
#
loop_
_entity.id
_entity.type
_entity.pdbx_description
1 polymer ?
#
loop_
_entity_poly.entity_id
_entity_poly.type
_entity_poly.pdbx_seq_one_letter_code
_entity_poly.pdbx_strand_id
1 'polypeptide(L)'
;MLCLGLTACSADKAHKSEEKAPATQPAPEKKPEVKAPAPKPATGEGVHFVHLKDGAQVGTSVKLAFAVKGKTVRPAGEAPEETTSGHHHVIIDGAAMPAGTVIPMDATHKHYGKGQTEAKIELTPGPHTLTLQFADGAHRSYGPAWSQTIKVVAADAKPAAEEAPKVAAPKADAPAEKK
;
A
#
# COMPACT_ATOMS: atom_id res chain seq x y z
N MET A 1 -79.97 0.40 -13.12
CA MET A 1 -80.22 -0.88 -13.81
C MET A 1 -78.95 -1.70 -13.66
N LEU A 2 -79.09 -2.88 -13.05
CA LEU A 2 -78.10 -3.96 -12.88
C LEU A 2 -76.96 -3.79 -11.85
N CYS A 3 -77.20 -4.33 -10.65
CA CYS A 3 -76.19 -4.95 -9.77
C CYS A 3 -75.66 -6.25 -10.41
N LEU A 4 -74.40 -6.62 -10.13
CA LEU A 4 -73.83 -7.98 -9.95
C LEU A 4 -72.28 -7.81 -9.92
N GLY A 5 -71.46 -8.35 -9.02
CA GLY A 5 -71.68 -9.34 -7.97
C GLY A 5 -70.43 -9.46 -7.07
N LEU A 6 -70.65 -10.16 -5.95
CA LEU A 6 -69.72 -10.57 -4.89
C LEU A 6 -68.57 -11.48 -5.37
N THR A 7 -67.55 -11.65 -4.51
CA THR A 7 -66.73 -12.87 -4.19
C THR A 7 -65.28 -12.43 -3.90
N ALA A 8 -64.51 -12.84 -2.88
CA ALA A 8 -64.70 -13.51 -1.58
C ALA A 8 -63.37 -13.36 -0.78
N CYS A 9 -63.43 -13.52 0.55
CA CYS A 9 -62.30 -13.63 1.48
C CYS A 9 -61.62 -15.03 1.45
N SER A 10 -60.51 -15.13 2.20
CA SER A 10 -59.80 -16.32 2.74
C SER A 10 -58.60 -16.84 1.94
N ALA A 11 -57.49 -17.31 2.53
CA ALA A 11 -57.08 -17.48 3.94
C ALA A 11 -55.57 -17.79 4.01
N ASP A 12 -54.99 -17.54 5.19
CA ASP A 12 -53.89 -18.25 5.86
C ASP A 12 -53.21 -19.44 5.13
N LYS A 13 -51.87 -19.42 5.08
CA LYS A 13 -51.10 -20.51 5.72
C LYS A 13 -49.65 -20.17 6.01
N ALA A 14 -49.29 -20.36 7.28
CA ALA A 14 -47.94 -20.53 7.77
C ALA A 14 -47.21 -21.71 7.12
N HIS A 15 -45.90 -21.55 6.90
CA HIS A 15 -44.98 -22.68 7.07
C HIS A 15 -43.63 -22.21 7.63
N LYS A 16 -43.45 -22.49 8.93
CA LYS A 16 -42.15 -22.76 9.53
C LYS A 16 -41.52 -23.94 8.80
N SER A 17 -40.24 -23.85 8.50
CA SER A 17 -39.36 -25.02 8.44
C SER A 17 -37.99 -24.61 8.94
N GLU A 18 -37.72 -25.00 10.19
CA GLU A 18 -36.37 -25.25 10.69
C GLU A 18 -35.80 -26.45 9.92
N GLU A 19 -34.56 -26.37 9.44
CA GLU A 19 -33.69 -27.54 9.27
C GLU A 19 -32.23 -27.06 9.12
N LYS A 20 -31.55 -27.04 10.27
CA LYS A 20 -30.28 -27.73 10.52
C LYS A 20 -29.05 -27.40 9.64
N ALA A 21 -28.06 -26.82 10.32
CA ALA A 21 -26.65 -26.82 9.90
C ALA A 21 -26.08 -28.24 9.76
N PRO A 22 -25.05 -28.40 8.91
CA PRO A 22 -23.92 -29.20 9.30
C PRO A 22 -22.65 -28.33 9.40
N ALA A 23 -22.01 -28.44 10.55
CA ALA A 23 -20.61 -28.08 10.71
C ALA A 23 -19.75 -28.98 9.83
N THR A 24 -18.85 -28.40 9.03
CA THR A 24 -17.66 -29.08 8.50
C THR A 24 -16.56 -28.05 8.26
N GLN A 25 -15.63 -28.04 9.22
CA GLN A 25 -14.17 -27.84 9.15
C GLN A 25 -13.58 -26.53 8.57
N PRO A 26 -12.58 -25.94 9.25
CA PRO A 26 -11.85 -24.78 8.76
C PRO A 26 -11.00 -25.20 7.54
N ALA A 27 -11.17 -24.46 6.43
CA ALA A 27 -10.22 -24.52 5.34
C ALA A 27 -8.85 -24.07 5.86
N PRO A 28 -7.75 -24.79 5.56
CA PRO A 28 -6.42 -24.32 5.90
C PRO A 28 -6.18 -23.00 5.18
N GLU A 29 -5.96 -21.94 5.95
CA GLU A 29 -5.50 -20.65 5.44
C GLU A 29 -4.19 -20.89 4.68
N LYS A 30 -4.30 -20.96 3.35
CA LYS A 30 -3.15 -20.84 2.47
C LYS A 30 -2.64 -19.43 2.66
N LYS A 31 -1.62 -19.28 3.51
CA LYS A 31 -0.72 -18.14 3.55
C LYS A 31 -0.48 -17.68 2.11
N PRO A 32 -0.85 -16.45 1.71
CA PRO A 32 -0.59 -16.00 0.36
C PRO A 32 0.92 -16.07 0.16
N GLU A 33 1.32 -16.89 -0.81
CA GLU A 33 2.68 -16.93 -1.29
C GLU A 33 2.99 -15.54 -1.84
N VAL A 34 3.80 -14.79 -1.09
CA VAL A 34 4.26 -13.45 -1.48
C VAL A 34 5.07 -13.65 -2.75
N LYS A 35 4.42 -13.44 -3.89
CA LYS A 35 5.04 -13.41 -5.22
C LYS A 35 6.29 -12.54 -5.13
N ALA A 36 7.39 -13.06 -5.68
CA ALA A 36 8.70 -12.41 -5.70
C ALA A 36 8.59 -10.90 -6.02
N PRO A 37 9.42 -10.05 -5.39
CA PRO A 37 9.39 -8.61 -5.58
C PRO A 37 9.43 -8.28 -7.08
N ALA A 38 8.61 -7.31 -7.49
CA ALA A 38 8.57 -6.86 -8.88
C ALA A 38 9.99 -6.49 -9.35
N PRO A 39 10.40 -6.87 -10.57
CA PRO A 39 11.72 -6.56 -11.07
C PRO A 39 11.93 -5.05 -11.10
N LYS A 40 13.06 -4.60 -10.54
CA LYS A 40 13.49 -3.19 -10.57
C LYS A 40 13.61 -2.75 -12.04
N PRO A 41 12.95 -1.65 -12.47
CA PRO A 41 13.06 -1.16 -13.85
C PRO A 41 14.52 -0.89 -14.25
N ALA A 42 14.93 -1.46 -15.38
CA ALA A 42 16.30 -1.45 -15.89
C ALA A 42 16.79 -0.08 -16.42
N THR A 43 15.88 0.89 -16.59
CA THR A 43 16.14 2.24 -17.14
C THR A 43 16.37 3.29 -16.05
N GLY A 44 16.28 2.92 -14.77
CA GLY A 44 16.35 3.86 -13.66
C GLY A 44 15.16 4.83 -13.58
N GLU A 45 14.10 4.59 -14.35
CA GLU A 45 12.78 5.19 -14.18
C GLU A 45 11.98 4.43 -13.11
N GLY A 46 10.85 4.98 -12.68
CA GLY A 46 9.96 4.35 -11.70
C GLY A 46 9.91 5.10 -10.37
N VAL A 47 9.33 4.46 -9.36
CA VAL A 47 9.15 5.03 -8.02
C VAL A 47 10.05 4.38 -6.99
N HIS A 48 10.40 5.13 -5.95
CA HIS A 48 11.17 4.58 -4.84
C HIS A 48 10.91 5.28 -3.51
N PHE A 49 11.10 4.52 -2.43
CA PHE A 49 11.21 5.06 -1.08
C PHE A 49 12.57 5.72 -0.91
N VAL A 50 12.60 6.99 -0.47
CA VAL A 50 13.84 7.79 -0.41
C VAL A 50 14.71 7.41 0.78
N HIS A 51 14.12 7.27 1.97
CA HIS A 51 14.86 7.04 3.22
C HIS A 51 14.57 5.69 3.89
N LEU A 52 13.66 4.89 3.33
CA LEU A 52 13.25 3.61 3.91
C LEU A 52 13.76 2.45 3.05
N LYS A 53 14.60 1.60 3.65
CA LYS A 53 15.25 0.47 2.99
C LYS A 53 14.46 -0.83 3.21
N ASP A 54 14.65 -1.79 2.31
CA ASP A 54 14.15 -3.15 2.49
C ASP A 54 14.80 -3.81 3.72
N GLY A 55 13.97 -4.49 4.52
CA GLY A 55 14.35 -5.10 5.79
C GLY A 55 14.48 -4.13 6.97
N ALA A 56 14.13 -2.86 6.82
CA ALA A 56 14.29 -1.88 7.90
C ALA A 56 13.43 -2.20 9.13
N GLN A 57 14.00 -2.01 10.32
CA GLN A 57 13.22 -1.94 11.55
C GLN A 57 12.72 -0.52 11.75
N VAL A 58 11.42 -0.38 12.03
CA VAL A 58 10.74 0.91 12.18
C VAL A 58 9.86 0.92 13.43
N GLY A 59 9.46 2.11 13.88
CA GLY A 59 8.38 2.21 14.87
C GLY A 59 7.02 1.94 14.21
N THR A 60 5.98 1.79 15.01
CA THR A 60 4.59 1.72 14.52
C THR A 60 4.19 2.95 13.72
N SER A 61 4.76 4.11 14.05
CA SER A 61 4.51 5.38 13.39
C SER A 61 5.63 5.72 12.40
N VAL A 62 5.39 5.49 11.10
CA VAL A 62 6.42 5.54 10.05
C VAL A 62 6.28 6.78 9.18
N LYS A 63 7.36 7.56 9.07
CA LYS A 63 7.46 8.63 8.06
C LYS A 63 8.00 8.04 6.75
N LEU A 64 7.26 8.27 5.67
CA LEU A 64 7.62 7.86 4.31
C LEU A 64 7.94 9.08 3.46
N ALA A 65 8.89 8.91 2.55
CA ALA A 65 9.22 9.86 1.49
C ALA A 65 9.32 9.10 0.17
N PHE A 66 8.71 9.65 -0.87
CA PHE A 66 8.50 9.05 -2.18
C PHE A 66 9.22 9.88 -3.23
N ALA A 67 9.80 9.21 -4.21
CA ALA A 67 10.32 9.84 -5.40
C ALA A 67 9.87 9.07 -6.64
N VAL A 68 9.76 9.79 -7.75
CA VAL A 68 9.44 9.25 -9.07
C VAL A 68 10.44 9.80 -10.09
N LYS A 69 10.88 8.95 -11.01
CA LYS A 69 11.71 9.33 -12.15
C LYS A 69 11.04 8.85 -13.44
N GLY A 70 11.00 9.71 -14.46
CA GLY A 70 10.36 9.43 -15.75
C GLY A 70 8.87 9.80 -15.83
N LYS A 71 8.24 10.26 -14.75
CA LYS A 71 6.88 10.83 -14.73
C LYS A 71 6.81 12.03 -13.79
N THR A 72 5.77 12.85 -13.97
CA THR A 72 5.51 14.04 -13.14
C THR A 72 4.46 13.73 -12.07
N VAL A 73 4.67 14.22 -10.85
CA VAL A 73 3.65 14.17 -9.79
C VAL A 73 2.59 15.24 -10.03
N ARG A 74 1.32 14.86 -10.00
CA ARG A 74 0.14 15.72 -10.21
C ARG A 74 -1.03 15.22 -9.36
N PRO A 75 -1.89 16.10 -8.83
CA PRO A 75 -3.11 15.68 -8.14
C PRO A 75 -4.01 14.80 -8.99
N ALA A 76 -4.75 13.90 -8.34
CA ALA A 76 -5.81 13.12 -8.95
C ALA A 76 -6.90 14.03 -9.52
N GLY A 77 -7.56 13.59 -10.59
CA GLY A 77 -8.59 14.33 -11.31
C GLY A 77 -8.06 15.40 -12.27
N GLU A 78 -6.81 15.85 -12.12
CA GLU A 78 -6.19 16.74 -13.10
C GLU A 78 -5.64 15.93 -14.27
N ALA A 79 -6.08 16.25 -15.49
CA ALA A 79 -5.65 15.60 -16.73
C ALA A 79 -5.65 14.06 -16.64
N PRO A 80 -6.80 13.42 -16.30
CA PRO A 80 -6.87 11.99 -15.96
C PRO A 80 -6.50 11.04 -17.11
N GLU A 81 -6.47 11.54 -18.36
CA GLU A 81 -6.06 10.78 -19.54
C GLU A 81 -4.56 10.90 -19.85
N GLU A 82 -3.82 11.76 -19.14
CA GLU A 82 -2.38 11.95 -19.34
C GLU A 82 -1.57 10.79 -18.75
N THR A 83 -0.82 10.10 -19.60
CA THR A 83 -0.02 8.93 -19.21
C THR A 83 1.35 9.29 -18.64
N THR A 84 1.72 10.58 -18.69
CA THR A 84 3.04 11.10 -18.25
C THR A 84 3.02 11.66 -16.84
N SER A 85 1.85 11.70 -16.19
CA SER A 85 1.69 12.25 -14.84
C SER A 85 0.82 11.37 -13.94
N GLY A 86 0.86 11.62 -12.64
CA GLY A 86 0.10 10.83 -11.69
C GLY A 86 0.46 11.10 -10.24
N HIS A 87 0.10 10.18 -9.36
CA HIS A 87 0.35 10.32 -7.93
C HIS A 87 0.67 8.99 -7.24
N HIS A 88 1.16 9.10 -6.01
CA HIS A 88 1.62 7.96 -5.21
C HIS A 88 0.49 7.29 -4.46
N HIS A 89 0.66 5.99 -4.26
CA HIS A 89 -0.12 5.16 -3.36
C HIS A 89 0.82 4.28 -2.56
N VAL A 90 0.45 3.94 -1.33
CA VAL A 90 1.13 2.90 -0.55
C VAL A 90 0.13 1.80 -0.23
N ILE A 91 0.46 0.58 -0.64
CA ILE A 91 -0.32 -0.61 -0.37
C ILE A 91 0.37 -1.34 0.79
N ILE A 92 -0.32 -1.44 1.91
CA ILE A 92 0.16 -2.11 3.12
C ILE A 92 -0.23 -3.59 3.02
N ASP A 93 0.74 -4.48 3.20
CA ASP A 93 0.59 -5.94 3.16
C ASP A 93 -0.02 -6.48 1.86
N GLY A 94 0.12 -5.71 0.77
CA GLY A 94 -0.34 -6.06 -0.56
C GLY A 94 0.74 -5.91 -1.63
N ALA A 95 0.47 -6.51 -2.78
CA ALA A 95 1.36 -6.51 -3.94
C ALA A 95 1.07 -5.36 -4.90
N ALA A 96 1.96 -5.17 -5.87
CA ALA A 96 1.76 -4.20 -6.95
C ALA A 96 0.52 -4.53 -7.79
N MET A 97 -0.23 -3.49 -8.16
CA MET A 97 -1.46 -3.62 -8.93
C MET A 97 -1.15 -3.72 -10.43
N PRO A 98 -1.87 -4.53 -11.22
CA PRO A 98 -1.71 -4.58 -12.68
C PRO A 98 -1.90 -3.21 -13.34
N ALA A 99 -1.32 -3.01 -14.52
CA ALA A 99 -1.50 -1.75 -15.25
C ALA A 99 -2.98 -1.56 -15.64
N GLY A 100 -3.48 -0.34 -15.52
CA GLY A 100 -4.86 0.05 -15.90
C GLY A 100 -5.93 -0.29 -14.86
N THR A 101 -5.61 -1.03 -13.79
CA THR A 101 -6.59 -1.36 -12.74
C THR A 101 -6.70 -0.21 -11.74
N VAL A 102 -7.94 0.14 -11.37
CA VAL A 102 -8.21 1.11 -10.32
C VAL A 102 -7.70 0.58 -8.98
N ILE A 103 -6.96 1.42 -8.26
CA ILE A 103 -6.49 1.11 -6.91
C ILE A 103 -7.69 1.17 -5.94
N PRO A 104 -7.96 0.10 -5.16
CA PRO A 104 -9.08 0.07 -4.23
C PRO A 104 -9.05 1.21 -3.21
N MET A 105 -10.24 1.67 -2.81
CA MET A 105 -10.42 2.65 -1.73
C MET A 105 -10.74 1.89 -0.44
N ASP A 106 -9.71 1.43 0.26
CA ASP A 106 -9.85 0.67 1.52
C ASP A 106 -8.80 1.07 2.56
N ALA A 107 -8.82 0.40 3.71
CA ALA A 107 -7.93 0.71 4.82
C ALA A 107 -6.45 0.42 4.53
N THR A 108 -6.14 -0.48 3.61
CA THR A 108 -4.77 -0.94 3.29
C THR A 108 -4.14 -0.19 2.13
N HIS A 109 -4.94 0.42 1.27
CA HIS A 109 -4.51 1.26 0.16
C HIS A 109 -4.53 2.73 0.57
N LYS A 110 -3.36 3.30 0.85
CA LYS A 110 -3.22 4.73 1.19
C LYS A 110 -3.06 5.54 -0.09
N HIS A 111 -3.94 6.54 -0.25
CA HIS A 111 -4.02 7.40 -1.44
C HIS A 111 -3.35 8.75 -1.17
N TYR A 112 -2.42 9.14 -2.05
CA TYR A 112 -1.76 10.44 -2.00
C TYR A 112 -2.12 11.29 -3.23
N GLY A 113 -3.42 11.37 -3.50
CA GLY A 113 -4.01 12.04 -4.66
C GLY A 113 -3.92 13.56 -4.67
N LYS A 114 -3.30 14.21 -3.68
CA LYS A 114 -3.01 15.67 -3.73
C LYS A 114 -1.59 15.94 -4.24
N GLY A 115 -0.92 14.93 -4.79
CA GLY A 115 0.47 15.02 -5.23
C GLY A 115 1.47 14.97 -4.08
N GLN A 116 1.14 14.36 -2.94
CA GLN A 116 2.07 14.27 -1.82
C GLN A 116 3.28 13.39 -2.19
N THR A 117 4.45 13.84 -1.75
CA THR A 117 5.72 13.10 -1.85
C THR A 117 6.23 12.64 -0.49
N GLU A 118 5.54 13.00 0.59
CA GLU A 118 5.80 12.50 1.95
C GLU A 118 4.49 12.19 2.65
N ALA A 119 4.53 11.23 3.55
CA ALA A 119 3.38 10.87 4.37
C ALA A 119 3.82 10.27 5.70
N LYS A 120 2.87 10.19 6.62
CA LYS A 120 3.01 9.40 7.84
C LYS A 120 1.95 8.31 7.83
N ILE A 121 2.34 7.08 8.12
CA ILE A 121 1.44 5.93 8.23
C ILE A 121 1.62 5.26 9.59
N GLU A 122 0.58 4.57 10.02
CA GLU A 122 0.61 3.72 11.21
C GLU A 122 0.59 2.26 10.78
N LEU A 123 1.46 1.47 11.39
CA LEU A 123 1.60 0.03 11.22
C LEU A 123 1.37 -0.65 12.57
N THR A 124 0.76 -1.83 12.54
CA THR A 124 0.73 -2.70 13.70
C THR A 124 2.15 -3.23 14.01
N PRO A 125 2.45 -3.63 15.24
CA PRO A 125 3.71 -4.31 15.54
C PRO A 125 3.83 -5.63 14.76
N GLY A 126 4.99 -5.86 14.13
CA GLY A 126 5.28 -7.06 13.37
C GLY A 126 5.83 -6.81 11.96
N PRO A 127 6.01 -7.89 11.17
CA PRO A 127 6.48 -7.79 9.79
C PRO A 127 5.39 -7.26 8.86
N HIS A 128 5.76 -6.34 7.99
CA HIS A 128 4.88 -5.75 6.98
C HIS A 128 5.57 -5.71 5.61
N THR A 129 4.77 -5.72 4.55
CA THR A 129 5.23 -5.29 3.21
C THR A 129 4.62 -3.95 2.86
N LEU A 130 5.45 -3.03 2.37
CA LEU A 130 5.00 -1.75 1.84
C LEU A 130 5.27 -1.72 0.35
N THR A 131 4.22 -1.63 -0.46
CA THR A 131 4.32 -1.46 -1.90
C THR A 131 3.98 -0.02 -2.27
N LEU A 132 4.98 0.76 -2.69
CA LEU A 132 4.77 2.04 -3.35
C LEU A 132 4.29 1.79 -4.77
N GLN A 133 3.16 2.40 -5.14
CA GLN A 133 2.55 2.26 -6.46
C GLN A 133 2.28 3.65 -7.05
N PHE A 134 2.73 3.89 -8.28
CA PHE A 134 2.31 5.07 -9.04
C PHE A 134 1.06 4.77 -9.86
N ALA A 135 0.17 5.75 -9.95
CA ALA A 135 -1.08 5.66 -10.70
C ALA A 135 -1.41 6.97 -11.41
N ASP A 136 -2.26 6.92 -12.43
CA ASP A 136 -2.70 8.09 -13.19
C ASP A 136 -3.71 8.97 -12.41
N GLY A 137 -4.18 10.04 -13.06
CA GLY A 137 -5.16 10.96 -12.45
C GLY A 137 -6.51 10.31 -12.11
N ALA A 138 -6.81 9.12 -12.64
CA ALA A 138 -8.02 8.34 -12.36
C ALA A 138 -7.80 7.21 -11.33
N HIS A 139 -6.65 7.20 -10.63
CA HIS A 139 -6.23 6.15 -9.69
C HIS A 139 -6.02 4.78 -10.37
N ARG A 140 -5.78 4.73 -11.68
CA ARG A 140 -5.43 3.49 -12.38
C ARG A 140 -3.93 3.27 -12.29
N SER A 141 -3.53 2.11 -11.78
CA SER A 141 -2.13 1.73 -11.61
C SER A 141 -1.36 1.80 -12.94
N TYR A 142 -0.13 2.31 -12.91
CA TYR A 142 0.81 2.19 -14.04
C TYR A 142 1.48 0.81 -14.13
N GLY A 143 1.09 -0.13 -13.26
CA GLY A 143 1.54 -1.51 -13.26
C GLY A 143 2.78 -1.76 -12.37
N PRO A 144 3.24 -3.01 -12.32
CA PRO A 144 4.38 -3.42 -11.48
C PRO A 144 5.70 -2.72 -11.82
N ALA A 145 5.91 -2.30 -13.08
CA ALA A 145 7.10 -1.55 -13.48
C ALA A 145 7.18 -0.15 -12.84
N TRP A 146 6.06 0.38 -12.36
CA TRP A 146 5.93 1.65 -11.65
C TRP A 146 5.61 1.44 -10.17
N SER A 147 6.24 0.42 -9.59
CA SER A 147 6.11 0.09 -8.17
C SER A 147 7.45 -0.25 -7.53
N GLN A 148 7.52 -0.11 -6.20
CA GLN A 148 8.59 -0.66 -5.38
C GLN A 148 7.99 -1.30 -4.14
N THR A 149 8.28 -2.59 -3.92
CA THR A 149 7.93 -3.29 -2.69
C THR A 149 9.14 -3.42 -1.79
N ILE A 150 8.96 -3.13 -0.50
CA ILE A 150 9.93 -3.40 0.56
C ILE A 150 9.26 -4.13 1.72
N LYS A 151 10.04 -4.88 2.48
CA LYS A 151 9.67 -5.47 3.76
C LYS A 151 10.18 -4.57 4.88
N VAL A 152 9.39 -4.42 5.94
CA VAL A 152 9.80 -3.74 7.17
C VAL A 152 9.31 -4.52 8.38
N VAL A 153 9.91 -4.27 9.54
CA VAL A 153 9.43 -4.82 10.82
C VAL A 153 9.13 -3.65 11.75
N ALA A 154 7.87 -3.47 12.10
CA ALA A 154 7.42 -2.43 13.01
C ALA A 154 7.46 -2.93 14.47
N ALA A 155 7.95 -2.10 15.38
CA ALA A 155 7.97 -2.36 16.81
C ALA A 155 7.30 -1.23 17.60
N ASP A 156 6.63 -1.57 18.72
CA ASP A 156 5.95 -0.61 19.61
C ASP A 156 6.89 0.47 20.16
N ALA A 157 8.18 0.13 20.29
CA ALA A 157 9.24 1.09 20.52
C ALA A 157 9.87 1.44 19.18
N LYS A 158 9.90 2.74 18.82
CA LYS A 158 10.72 3.24 17.71
C LYS A 158 12.13 2.64 17.88
N PRO A 159 12.62 1.79 16.97
CA PRO A 159 14.01 1.39 16.99
C PRO A 159 14.81 2.68 16.94
N ALA A 160 15.67 2.88 17.95
CA ALA A 160 16.63 3.97 17.90
C ALA A 160 17.29 3.88 16.53
N ALA A 161 17.07 4.90 15.70
CA ALA A 161 17.66 4.97 14.38
C ALA A 161 19.14 4.68 14.57
N GLU A 162 19.63 3.66 13.87
CA GLU A 162 21.03 3.33 13.74
C GLU A 162 21.80 4.65 13.60
N GLU A 163 22.48 5.06 14.68
CA GLU A 163 23.43 6.16 14.64
C GLU A 163 24.42 5.80 13.54
N ALA A 164 24.47 6.63 12.50
CA ALA A 164 25.49 6.55 11.48
C ALA A 164 26.85 6.37 12.18
N PRO A 165 27.71 5.44 11.72
CA PRO A 165 29.02 5.30 12.32
C PRO A 165 29.73 6.65 12.18
N LYS A 166 29.93 7.32 13.31
CA LYS A 166 30.79 8.49 13.42
C LYS A 166 32.19 8.02 13.07
N VAL A 167 32.55 8.12 11.79
CA VAL A 167 33.92 7.95 11.32
C VAL A 167 34.76 8.94 12.12
N ALA A 168 35.56 8.40 13.03
CA ALA A 168 36.57 9.15 13.74
C ALA A 168 37.54 9.70 12.69
N ALA A 169 37.59 11.03 12.56
CA ALA A 169 38.61 11.70 11.79
C ALA A 169 39.99 11.26 12.32
N PRO A 170 40.95 10.89 11.45
CA PRO A 170 42.30 10.64 11.89
C PRO A 170 42.88 11.93 12.45
N LYS A 171 43.42 11.87 13.67
CA LYS A 171 44.22 12.95 14.25
C LYS A 171 45.42 13.17 13.33
N ALA A 172 45.59 14.41 12.86
CA ALA A 172 46.80 14.85 12.20
C ALA A 172 47.94 14.84 13.23
N ASP A 173 48.98 14.04 12.95
CA ASP A 173 50.25 14.06 13.66
C ASP A 173 50.96 15.37 13.29
N ALA A 174 51.32 16.16 14.30
CA ALA A 174 52.09 17.38 14.14
C ALA A 174 53.55 17.04 13.82
N PRO A 175 54.23 17.70 12.85
CA PRO A 175 55.65 17.49 12.68
C PRO A 175 56.43 18.19 13.80
N ALA A 176 57.26 17.41 14.48
CA ALA A 176 58.25 17.87 15.45
C ALA A 176 59.28 18.79 14.80
N GLU A 177 59.61 19.85 15.53
CA GLU A 177 60.70 20.78 15.29
C GLU A 177 62.05 20.05 15.16
N LYS A 178 62.88 20.47 14.20
CA LYS A 178 64.32 20.20 14.22
C LYS A 178 65.07 21.53 14.27
N LYS A 179 65.99 21.58 15.23
CA LYS A 179 67.01 22.59 15.50
C LYS A 179 67.80 23.02 14.27
#